data_AF-A0A4Z2FD57-F1
#
_entry.id   AF-A0A4Z2FD57-F1
#
_cell.length_a   1.000
_cell.length_b   1.000
_cell.length_c   1.000
_cell.angle_alpha   90.00
_cell.angle_beta   90.00
_cell.angle_gamma   90.00
#
_symmetry.space_group_name_H-M   'P 1'
#
loop_
_entity.id
_entity.type
_entity.pdbx_description
1 polymer ?
#
loop_
_entity_poly.entity_id
_entity_poly.type
_entity_poly.pdbx_seq_one_letter_code
_entity_poly.pdbx_strand_id
1 'polypeptide(L)' 'MEDGKPVWAPHPADGFQLGTIVDIGADSLSIEPLKQKGKVSDL' A
#
# COMPACT_ATOMS: atom_id res chain seq x y z
N MET A 1 -1.70 1.34 16.25
CA MET A 1 -0.74 1.08 15.15
C MET A 1 0.09 2.33 15.02
N GLU A 2 1.41 2.25 14.87
CA GLU A 2 2.24 3.46 14.68
C GLU A 2 1.69 4.26 13.50
N ASP A 3 1.15 5.45 13.79
CA ASP A 3 0.56 6.36 12.82
C ASP A 3 1.58 6.68 11.72
N GLY A 4 1.37 6.13 10.52
CA GLY A 4 2.18 6.41 9.33
C GLY A 4 3.03 5.25 8.81
N LYS A 5 3.00 4.06 9.41
CA LYS A 5 3.68 2.90 8.80
C LYS A 5 2.89 2.39 7.57
N PRO A 6 3.54 2.19 6.41
CA PRO A 6 2.85 1.67 5.23
C PRO A 6 2.30 0.27 5.49
N VAL A 7 1.11 0.01 4.98
CA VAL A 7 0.38 -1.25 5.09
C VAL A 7 0.37 -1.99 3.75
N TRP A 8 0.25 -3.32 3.81
CA TRP A 8 0.04 -4.14 2.61
C TRP A 8 -1.45 -4.14 2.24
N ALA A 9 -1.75 -3.74 1.00
CA ALA A 9 -3.08 -3.74 0.40
C ALA A 9 -3.12 -4.73 -0.78
N PRO A 10 -4.25 -5.42 -1.04
CA PRO A 10 -4.37 -6.30 -2.19
C PRO A 10 -4.08 -5.59 -3.52
N HIS A 11 -3.34 -6.26 -4.42
CA HIS A 11 -3.05 -5.78 -5.78
C HIS A 11 -3.27 -6.93 -6.79
N PRO A 12 -4.01 -6.72 -7.89
CA PRO A 12 -4.43 -7.80 -8.80
C PRO A 12 -3.28 -8.52 -9.52
N ALA A 13 -2.12 -7.87 -9.74
CA ALA A 13 -0.99 -8.48 -10.43
C ALA A 13 0.12 -9.00 -9.49
N ASP A 14 0.28 -8.38 -8.32
CA ASP A 14 1.40 -8.61 -7.41
C ASP A 14 0.98 -9.32 -6.11
N GLY A 15 -0.32 -9.62 -5.97
CA GLY A 15 -0.93 -10.10 -4.73
C GLY A 15 -1.13 -8.96 -3.73
N PHE A 16 -0.05 -8.26 -3.36
CA PHE A 16 -0.08 -7.12 -2.44
C PHE A 16 0.84 -5.98 -2.88
N GLN A 17 0.51 -4.76 -2.48
CA GLN A 17 1.34 -3.56 -2.62
C GLN A 17 1.37 -2.76 -1.32
N LEU A 18 2.42 -1.96 -1.11
CA LEU A 18 2.48 -1.04 0.03
C LEU A 18 1.65 0.22 -0.25
N GLY A 19 0.96 0.72 0.76
CA GLY A 19 0.24 1.98 0.72
C GLY A 19 0.02 2.60 2.09
N THR A 20 -0.52 3.81 2.09
CA THR A 20 -0.86 4.55 3.30
C THR A 20 -2.37 4.58 3.46
N ILE A 21 -2.87 4.27 4.66
CA ILE A 21 -4.30 4.43 4.96
C ILE A 21 -4.60 5.93 4.99
N VAL A 22 -5.49 6.38 4.11
CA VAL A 22 -5.91 7.79 4.02
C VAL A 22 -7.31 8.02 4.57
N ASP A 23 -8.12 6.96 4.69
CA ASP A 23 -9.45 7.02 5.26
C ASP A 23 -9.87 5.67 5.87
N ILE A 24 -10.63 5.71 6.96
CA ILE A 24 -11.12 4.55 7.69
C ILE A 24 -12.65 4.65 7.80
N GLY A 25 -13.33 3.85 7.00
CA GLY A 25 -14.77 3.61 7.11
C GLY A 25 -15.10 2.49 8.10
N ALA A 26 -16.39 2.22 8.29
CA ALA A 26 -16.85 1.17 9.21
C ALA A 26 -16.38 -0.23 8.79
N ASP A 27 -16.39 -0.51 7.48
CA ASP A 27 -16.04 -1.84 6.91
C ASP A 27 -14.97 -1.74 5.81
N SER A 28 -14.44 -0.55 5.56
CA SER A 28 -13.54 -0.28 4.43
C SER A 28 -12.36 0.60 4.83
N LEU A 29 -11.18 0.29 4.30
CA LEU A 29 -9.99 1.14 4.41
C LEU A 29 -9.66 1.69 3.02
N SER A 30 -9.59 3.01 2.89
CA SER A 30 -9.05 3.63 1.67
C SER A 30 -7.54 3.73 1.79
N ILE A 31 -6.84 3.13 0.83
CA ILE A 31 -5.38 3.05 0.81
C ILE A 31 -4.86 3.76 -0.44
N GLU A 32 -4.01 4.76 -0.24
CA GLU A 32 -3.27 5.38 -1.34
C GLU A 32 -2.01 4.56 -1.63
N PRO A 33 -1.79 4.08 -2.87
CA PRO A 33 -0.59 3.32 -3.23
C PRO A 33 0.67 4.15 -3.01
N LEU A 34 1.65 3.59 -2.29
CA LEU A 34 2.97 4.20 -2.19
C LEU A 34 3.71 3.90 -3.50
N LYS A 35 3.96 4.92 -4.33
CA LYS A 35 4.77 4.75 -5.55
C LYS A 35 6.13 4.14 -5.17
N GLN A 36 6.32 2.86 -5.47
CA GLN A 36 7.63 2.23 -5.33
C GLN A 36 8.57 2.85 -6.38
N LYS A 37 9.35 3.84 -5.95
CA LYS A 37 10.49 4.31 -6.73
C LYS A 37 11.58 3.24 -6.65
N GLY A 38 11.51 2.27 -7.55
CA GLY A 38 12.56 1.26 -7.73
C GLY A 38 12.03 -0.16 -7.78
N LYS A 39 11.53 -0.57 -8.94
CA LYS A 39 12.03 -1.83 -9.51
C LYS A 39 13.13 -1.43 -10.48
N VAL A 40 14.30 -1.07 -9.92
CA VAL A 40 15.54 -1.25 -10.69
C VAL A 40 15.63 -2.76 -10.80
N SER A 41 15.33 -3.28 -11.98
CA SER A 41 15.78 -4.61 -12.34
C SER A 41 17.30 -4.53 -12.32
N ASP A 42 17.91 -4.92 -11.20
CA ASP A 42 19.32 -5.31 -11.21
C ASP A 42 19.41 -6.56 -12.09
N LEU A 43 19.66 -6.35 -13.39
CA LEU A 43 20.36 -7.22 -14.36
C LEU A 43 20.34 -6.58 -15.76
#